data_AF-A0A943VV15-F1
#
_entry.id   AF-A0A943VV15-F1
#
_cell.length_a   1.000
_cell.length_b   1.000
_cell.length_c   1.000
_cell.angle_alpha   90.00
_cell.angle_beta   90.00
_cell.angle_gamma   90.00
#
_symmetry.space_group_name_H-M   'P 1'
#
loop_
_entity.id
_entity.type
_entity.pdbx_description
1 polymer ?
#
loop_
_entity_poly.entity_id
_entity_poly.type
_entity_poly.pdbx_seq_one_letter_code
_entity_poly.pdbx_strand_id
1 'polypeptide(L)'
;MKDSIVNEVMEMVDTFLSLVTIEDELERQLAAAYIFGMLNGTAQKESLTPEDVQALMVHIGIDKLTYSEEVAYQMTQFVIDATDEEFHPTVNAIIHRGLEGYFLYSDQEFDALSEDFNEVVQVVKGEL
;
A
#
# COMPACT_ATOMS: atom_id res chain seq x y z
N MET A 1 -10.50 -16.61 1.09
CA MET A 1 -9.88 -15.92 2.23
C MET A 1 -10.72 -16.00 3.50
N LYS A 2 -10.12 -16.04 4.70
CA LYS A 2 -10.85 -16.03 5.99
C LYS A 2 -11.19 -14.59 6.38
N ASP A 3 -12.39 -14.36 6.91
CA ASP A 3 -12.83 -13.03 7.36
C ASP A 3 -11.87 -12.36 8.37
N SER A 4 -11.20 -13.17 9.21
CA SER A 4 -10.22 -12.67 10.16
C SER A 4 -9.02 -11.98 9.50
N ILE A 5 -8.56 -12.49 8.35
CA ILE A 5 -7.42 -11.93 7.61
C ILE A 5 -7.84 -10.64 6.91
N VAL A 6 -9.04 -10.60 6.34
CA VAL A 6 -9.59 -9.39 5.73
C VAL A 6 -9.64 -8.26 6.76
N ASN A 7 -10.13 -8.55 7.96
CA ASN A 7 -10.18 -7.56 9.04
C ASN A 7 -8.79 -7.09 9.48
N GLU A 8 -7.81 -8.00 9.65
CA GLU A 8 -6.43 -7.64 10.00
C GLU A 8 -5.80 -6.71 8.95
N VAL A 9 -6.00 -7.00 7.67
CA VAL A 9 -5.52 -6.16 6.56
C VAL A 9 -6.20 -4.79 6.58
N MET A 10 -7.51 -4.74 6.78
CA MET A 10 -8.24 -3.47 6.82
C MET A 10 -7.83 -2.61 8.03
N GLU A 11 -7.58 -3.22 9.19
CA GLU A 11 -7.08 -2.53 10.38
C GLU A 11 -5.66 -1.99 10.18
N MET A 12 -4.77 -2.75 9.53
CA MET A 12 -3.43 -2.29 9.16
C MET A 12 -3.50 -1.06 8.25
N VAL A 13 -4.35 -1.11 7.22
CA VAL A 13 -4.54 0.02 6.29
C VAL A 13 -5.15 1.22 6.99
N ASP A 14 -6.16 1.04 7.84
CA ASP A 14 -6.76 2.13 8.63
C ASP A 14 -5.73 2.78 9.55
N THR A 15 -4.88 1.97 10.21
CA THR A 15 -3.80 2.47 11.06
C THR A 15 -2.83 3.31 10.24
N PHE A 16 -2.32 2.78 9.13
CA PHE A 16 -1.43 3.52 8.24
C PHE A 16 -2.04 4.83 7.75
N LEU A 17 -3.27 4.80 7.23
CA LEU A 17 -3.96 6.00 6.73
C LEU A 17 -4.27 7.02 7.83
N SER A 18 -4.35 6.61 9.09
CA SER A 18 -4.49 7.53 10.23
C SER A 18 -3.20 8.25 10.62
N LEU A 19 -2.04 7.71 10.22
CA LEU A 19 -0.71 8.24 10.54
C LEU A 19 -0.19 9.22 9.48
N VAL A 20 -0.77 9.23 8.29
CA VAL A 20 -0.31 10.02 7.15
C VAL A 20 -1.37 11.02 6.71
N THR A 21 -0.95 12.13 6.11
CA THR A 21 -1.87 13.09 5.49
C THR A 21 -1.86 12.85 3.99
N ILE A 22 -3.05 12.74 3.38
CA ILE A 22 -3.24 12.60 1.93
C ILE A 22 -3.96 13.85 1.44
N GLU A 23 -3.23 14.73 0.76
CA GLU A 23 -3.71 16.04 0.31
C GLU A 23 -4.26 16.03 -1.12
N ASP A 24 -3.69 15.17 -1.98
CA ASP A 24 -3.96 15.16 -3.42
C ASP A 24 -3.98 13.75 -4.03
N GLU A 25 -4.30 13.67 -5.32
CA GLU A 25 -4.38 12.40 -6.05
C GLU A 25 -3.02 11.71 -6.16
N LEU A 26 -1.92 12.47 -6.25
CA LEU A 26 -0.59 11.89 -6.34
C LEU A 26 -0.28 11.16 -5.04
N GLU A 27 -0.44 11.80 -3.89
CA GLU A 27 -0.24 11.16 -2.58
C GLU A 27 -1.13 9.94 -2.38
N ARG A 28 -2.38 10.00 -2.87
CA ARG A 28 -3.29 8.84 -2.83
C ARG A 28 -2.78 7.66 -3.67
N GLN A 29 -2.17 7.93 -4.83
CA GLN A 29 -1.53 6.90 -5.66
C GLN A 29 -0.25 6.36 -5.03
N LEU A 30 0.55 7.22 -4.38
CA LEU A 30 1.74 6.80 -3.63
C LEU A 30 1.34 5.91 -2.44
N ALA A 31 0.29 6.29 -1.71
CA ALA A 31 -0.28 5.49 -0.63
C ALA A 31 -0.77 4.14 -1.13
N ALA A 32 -1.41 4.09 -2.30
CA ALA A 32 -1.85 2.83 -2.90
C ALA A 32 -0.67 1.88 -3.18
N ALA A 33 0.42 2.38 -3.78
CA ALA A 33 1.63 1.58 -4.03
C ALA A 33 2.30 1.12 -2.72
N TYR A 34 2.36 2.00 -1.72
CA TYR A 34 2.92 1.69 -0.42
C TYR A 34 2.10 0.62 0.32
N ILE A 35 0.78 0.79 0.37
CA ILE A 35 -0.16 -0.18 0.95
C ILE A 35 -0.06 -1.52 0.22
N PHE A 36 0.12 -1.54 -1.10
CA PHE A 36 0.35 -2.77 -1.84
C PHE A 36 1.61 -3.50 -1.35
N GLY A 37 2.70 -2.76 -1.09
CA GLY A 37 3.89 -3.29 -0.41
C GLY A 37 3.57 -3.89 0.96
N MET A 38 2.84 -3.15 1.80
CA MET A 38 2.47 -3.63 3.15
C MET A 38 1.62 -4.90 3.11
N LEU A 39 0.68 -4.94 2.16
CA LEU A 39 -0.19 -6.08 1.90
C LEU A 39 0.62 -7.31 1.46
N ASN A 40 1.66 -7.13 0.65
CA ASN A 40 2.56 -8.23 0.27
C ASN A 40 3.36 -8.77 1.47
N GLY A 41 3.72 -7.93 2.44
CA GLY A 41 4.29 -8.37 3.72
C GLY A 41 3.33 -9.26 4.51
N THR A 42 2.06 -8.85 4.61
CA THR A 42 1.00 -9.67 5.22
C THR A 42 0.78 -10.97 4.46
N ALA A 43 0.77 -10.92 3.12
CA ALA A 43 0.60 -12.08 2.26
C ALA A 43 1.68 -13.13 2.48
N GLN A 44 2.93 -12.70 2.71
CA GLN A 44 4.03 -13.60 3.03
C GLN A 44 3.83 -14.30 4.37
N LYS A 45 3.39 -13.58 5.41
CA LYS A 45 3.09 -14.14 6.74
C LYS A 45 1.92 -15.13 6.70
N GLU A 46 0.82 -14.75 6.06
CA GLU A 46 -0.44 -15.51 6.06
C GLU A 46 -0.56 -16.51 4.90
N SER A 47 0.47 -16.61 4.05
CA SER A 47 0.49 -17.47 2.85
C SER A 47 -0.69 -17.21 1.89
N LEU A 48 -0.99 -15.93 1.64
CA LEU A 48 -2.05 -15.53 0.71
C LEU A 48 -1.64 -15.80 -0.74
N THR A 49 -2.61 -16.16 -1.58
CA THR A 49 -2.34 -16.30 -3.02
C THR A 49 -2.31 -14.93 -3.71
N PRO A 50 -1.69 -14.82 -4.90
CA PRO A 50 -1.73 -13.59 -5.68
C PRO A 50 -3.16 -13.09 -5.95
N GLU A 51 -4.12 -13.99 -6.16
CA GLU A 51 -5.53 -13.65 -6.36
C GLU A 51 -6.18 -13.07 -5.10
N ASP A 52 -5.84 -13.59 -3.92
CA ASP A 52 -6.30 -13.03 -2.64
C ASP A 52 -5.72 -11.61 -2.44
N VAL A 53 -4.43 -11.41 -2.76
CA VAL A 53 -3.78 -10.08 -2.72
C VAL A 53 -4.45 -9.10 -3.67
N GLN A 54 -4.71 -9.52 -4.91
CA GLN A 54 -5.40 -8.69 -5.89
C GLN A 54 -6.81 -8.30 -5.41
N ALA A 55 -7.58 -9.26 -4.90
CA ALA A 55 -8.93 -9.00 -4.38
C ALA A 55 -8.91 -8.03 -3.19
N LEU A 56 -7.97 -8.20 -2.26
CA LEU A 56 -7.79 -7.28 -1.13
C LEU A 56 -7.42 -5.88 -1.60
N MET A 57 -6.52 -5.74 -2.57
CA MET A 57 -6.10 -4.44 -3.07
C MET A 57 -7.25 -3.69 -3.75
N VAL A 58 -8.10 -4.40 -4.50
CA VAL A 58 -9.33 -3.80 -5.07
C VAL A 58 -10.26 -3.32 -3.95
N HIS A 59 -10.51 -4.14 -2.93
CA HIS A 59 -11.34 -3.76 -1.79
C HIS A 59 -10.78 -2.55 -1.03
N ILE A 60 -9.47 -2.52 -0.79
CA ILE A 60 -8.79 -1.37 -0.18
C ILE A 60 -8.96 -0.11 -1.04
N GLY A 61 -8.80 -0.24 -2.37
CA GLY A 61 -8.99 0.86 -3.31
C GLY A 61 -10.38 1.49 -3.19
N ILE A 62 -11.42 0.67 -3.08
CA ILE A 62 -12.81 1.13 -2.96
C ILE A 62 -13.07 1.69 -1.56
N ASP A 63 -12.83 0.90 -0.51
CA ASP A 63 -13.32 1.19 0.83
C ASP A 63 -12.44 2.19 1.59
N LYS A 64 -11.12 2.18 1.34
CA LYS A 64 -10.14 2.97 2.09
C LYS A 64 -9.61 4.16 1.30
N LEU A 65 -9.35 3.96 0.01
CA LEU A 65 -8.85 5.02 -0.87
C LEU A 65 -9.96 5.74 -1.62
N THR A 66 -11.22 5.33 -1.45
CA THR A 66 -12.42 5.98 -2.03
C THR A 66 -12.40 6.07 -3.55
N TYR A 67 -11.76 5.11 -4.22
CA TYR A 67 -11.83 4.96 -5.66
C TYR A 67 -13.16 4.37 -6.10
N SER A 68 -13.59 4.67 -7.32
CA SER A 68 -14.63 3.86 -7.96
C SER A 68 -14.12 2.45 -8.21
N GLU A 69 -15.03 1.47 -8.36
CA GLU A 69 -14.65 0.09 -8.65
C GLU A 69 -13.70 0.01 -9.85
N GLU A 70 -14.03 0.69 -10.96
CA GLU A 70 -13.19 0.72 -12.16
C GLU A 70 -11.77 1.23 -11.89
N VAL A 71 -11.66 2.35 -11.16
CA VAL A 71 -10.35 2.94 -10.84
C VAL A 71 -9.58 2.04 -9.87
N ALA A 72 -10.24 1.40 -8.91
CA ALA A 72 -9.61 0.46 -7.99
C ALA A 72 -9.03 -0.76 -8.72
N TYR A 73 -9.75 -1.32 -9.72
CA TYR A 73 -9.23 -2.39 -10.58
C TYR A 73 -8.03 -1.94 -11.41
N GLN A 74 -8.10 -0.77 -12.03
CA GLN A 74 -7.00 -0.22 -12.84
C GLN A 74 -5.75 0.05 -12.00
N MET A 75 -5.92 0.68 -10.83
CA MET A 75 -4.85 0.94 -9.87
C MET A 75 -4.23 -0.37 -9.39
N THR A 76 -5.05 -1.37 -9.06
CA THR A 76 -4.56 -2.68 -8.60
C THR A 76 -3.71 -3.35 -9.68
N GLN A 77 -4.17 -3.36 -10.94
CA GLN A 77 -3.39 -3.93 -12.03
C GLN A 77 -2.07 -3.16 -12.24
N PHE A 78 -2.11 -1.83 -12.14
CA PHE A 78 -0.92 -1.01 -12.28
C PHE A 78 0.14 -1.30 -11.21
N VAL A 79 -0.24 -1.43 -9.93
CA VAL A 79 0.72 -1.77 -8.87
C VAL A 79 1.24 -3.21 -8.97
N ILE A 80 0.44 -4.14 -9.53
CA ILE A 80 0.90 -5.49 -9.86
C ILE A 80 1.95 -5.43 -10.97
N ASP A 81 1.69 -4.71 -12.06
CA ASP A 81 2.63 -4.57 -13.18
C ASP A 81 3.92 -3.87 -12.72
N ALA A 82 3.82 -2.90 -11.81
CA ALA A 82 4.95 -2.20 -11.21
C ALA A 82 5.80 -3.04 -10.24
N THR A 83 5.43 -4.29 -9.97
CA THR A 83 6.35 -5.25 -9.33
C THR A 83 7.55 -5.60 -10.23
N ASP A 84 7.43 -5.36 -11.53
CA ASP A 84 8.54 -5.33 -12.47
C ASP A 84 9.22 -3.95 -12.46
N GLU A 85 10.50 -3.90 -12.07
CA GLU A 85 11.29 -2.67 -12.03
C GLU A 85 11.42 -2.03 -13.43
N GLU A 86 11.46 -2.84 -14.51
CA GLU A 86 11.56 -2.33 -15.88
C GLU A 86 10.27 -1.61 -16.32
N PHE A 87 9.12 -1.99 -15.75
CA PHE A 87 7.83 -1.36 -16.06
C PHE A 87 7.71 0.02 -15.41
N HIS A 88 8.01 0.14 -14.11
CA HIS A 88 7.95 1.41 -13.42
C HIS A 88 8.88 1.46 -12.19
N PRO A 89 10.15 1.89 -12.33
CA PRO A 89 11.16 1.76 -11.27
C PRO A 89 10.82 2.55 -10.00
N THR A 90 10.20 3.73 -10.12
CA THR A 90 9.81 4.52 -8.95
C THR A 90 8.72 3.85 -8.12
N VAL A 91 7.65 3.36 -8.75
CA VAL A 91 6.57 2.67 -8.06
C VAL A 91 7.06 1.33 -7.51
N ASN A 92 7.94 0.64 -8.24
CA ASN A 92 8.62 -0.55 -7.74
C ASN A 92 9.36 -0.28 -6.42
N ALA A 93 10.14 0.79 -6.35
CA ALA A 93 10.84 1.19 -5.13
C ALA A 93 9.86 1.54 -3.99
N ILE A 94 8.73 2.19 -4.29
CA ILE A 94 7.69 2.50 -3.29
C ILE A 94 7.03 1.22 -2.76
N ILE A 95 6.76 0.23 -3.61
CA ILE A 95 6.23 -1.07 -3.18
C ILE A 95 7.22 -1.76 -2.24
N HIS A 96 8.52 -1.72 -2.54
CA HIS A 96 9.55 -2.26 -1.64
C HIS A 96 9.61 -1.52 -0.30
N ARG A 97 9.51 -0.18 -0.30
CA ARG A 97 9.38 0.59 0.95
C ARG A 97 8.11 0.24 1.72
N GLY A 98 6.99 0.02 1.04
CA GLY A 98 5.76 -0.45 1.67
C GLY A 98 5.93 -1.82 2.34
N LEU A 99 6.72 -2.71 1.75
CA LEU A 99 7.07 -3.99 2.39
C LEU A 99 7.90 -3.78 3.67
N GLU A 100 8.82 -2.82 3.68
CA GLU A 100 9.53 -2.41 4.90
C GLU A 100 8.55 -1.79 5.92
N GLY A 101 7.61 -0.97 5.45
CA GLY A 101 6.52 -0.39 6.25
C GLY A 101 5.64 -1.43 6.95
N TYR A 102 5.46 -2.62 6.38
CA TYR A 102 4.77 -3.72 7.07
C TYR A 102 5.52 -4.17 8.32
N PHE A 103 6.86 -4.22 8.29
CA PHE A 103 7.64 -4.58 9.47
C PHE A 103 7.57 -3.48 10.53
N LEU A 104 7.65 -2.20 10.13
CA LEU A 104 7.47 -1.07 11.04
C LEU A 104 6.08 -1.11 11.72
N TYR A 105 5.02 -1.38 10.96
CA TYR A 105 3.68 -1.59 11.52
C TYR A 105 3.65 -2.75 12.51
N SER A 106 4.23 -3.90 12.14
CA SER A 106 4.25 -5.11 12.97
C SER A 106 5.00 -4.91 14.29
N ASP A 107 6.08 -4.13 14.26
CA ASP A 107 6.89 -3.77 15.42
C ASP A 107 6.34 -2.56 16.19
N GLN A 108 5.20 -1.99 15.75
CA GLN A 108 4.53 -0.83 16.33
C GLN A 108 5.37 0.46 16.30
N GLU A 109 6.30 0.57 15.35
CA GLU A 109 7.12 1.75 15.11
C GLU A 109 6.36 2.77 14.23
N PHE A 110 5.22 3.27 14.74
CA PHE A 110 4.30 4.11 13.95
C PHE A 110 4.87 5.48 13.56
N ASP A 111 5.73 6.07 14.39
CA ASP A 111 6.42 7.32 14.04
C ASP A 111 7.34 7.10 12.83
N ALA A 112 8.13 6.01 12.85
CA ALA A 112 9.01 5.65 11.74
C ALA A 112 8.22 5.29 10.48
N LEU A 113 7.08 4.61 10.61
CA LEU A 113 6.19 4.30 9.49
C LEU A 113 5.65 5.57 8.81
N SER A 114 5.22 6.55 9.61
CA SER A 114 4.75 7.84 9.08
C SER A 114 5.89 8.63 8.42
N GLU A 115 7.06 8.69 9.06
CA GLU A 115 8.25 9.35 8.52
C GLU A 115 8.70 8.73 7.19
N ASP A 116 8.69 7.40 7.09
CA ASP A 116 9.05 6.64 5.88
C ASP A 116 8.15 7.03 4.69
N PHE A 117 6.83 7.02 4.89
CA PHE A 117 5.92 7.43 3.83
C PHE A 117 6.04 8.91 3.47
N ASN A 118 6.21 9.80 4.46
CA ASN A 118 6.38 11.23 4.21
C ASN A 118 7.66 11.51 3.40
N GLU A 119 8.74 10.77 3.64
CA GLU A 119 9.96 10.86 2.83
C GLU A 119 9.68 10.43 1.38
N VAL A 120 8.92 9.35 1.16
CA VAL A 120 8.48 8.95 -0.21
C VAL A 120 7.78 10.12 -0.91
N VAL A 121 6.80 10.74 -0.23
CA VAL A 121 6.04 11.86 -0.79
C VAL A 121 6.98 13.01 -1.16
N GLN A 122 7.87 13.41 -0.26
CA GLN A 122 8.81 14.51 -0.48
C GLN A 122 9.78 14.23 -1.63
N VAL A 123 10.33 13.00 -1.73
CA VAL A 123 11.24 12.62 -2.82
C VAL A 123 10.51 12.72 -4.16
N VAL A 124 9.30 12.18 -4.26
CA VAL A 124 8.53 12.16 -5.50
C VAL A 124 8.06 13.56 -5.91
N LYS A 125 7.68 14.41 -4.94
CA LYS A 125 7.33 15.81 -5.19
C LYS A 125 8.56 16.68 -5.50
N GLY A 126 9.78 16.19 -5.25
CA GLY A 126 11.02 16.94 -5.46
C GLY A 126 11.25 18.02 -4.40
N GLU A 127 10.82 17.75 -3.17
CA GLU A 127 10.87 18.67 -2.02
C GLU A 127 12.03 18.34 -1.05
N LEU A 128 12.87 17.37 -1.40
CA LEU A 128 14.10 16.95 -0.68
C LEU A 128 15.39 17.42 -1.36
#